data_AF-A0A009YPM0-F1
#
_entry.id   AF-A0A009YPM0-F1
#
_cell.length_a   1.000
_cell.length_b   1.000
_cell.length_c   1.000
_cell.angle_alpha   90.00
_cell.angle_beta   90.00
_cell.angle_gamma   90.00
#
_symmetry.space_group_name_H-M   'P 1'
#
loop_
_entity.id
_entity.type
_entity.pdbx_description
1 polymer ?
#
loop_
_entity_poly.entity_id
_entity_poly.type
_entity_poly.pdbx_seq_one_letter_code
_entity_poly.pdbx_strand_id
1 'polypeptide(L)'
;MGIKKLVTITVESQLEIELPDEFQQLSEDDIKSINACGYEVTSTDDLYKYAAELVLNGGENGNWDVFGRVLNVWKKGMPNVSDNSTFFSRREMHIEDCKVESI
;
A
#
# COMPACT_ATOMS: atom_id res chain seq x y z
N MET A 1 16.67 10.43 -29.73
CA MET A 1 15.90 9.17 -29.66
C MET A 1 16.40 8.37 -28.47
N GLY A 2 15.51 7.93 -27.58
CA GLY A 2 15.86 7.03 -26.48
C GLY A 2 15.78 5.56 -26.90
N ILE A 3 16.48 4.68 -26.19
CA ILE A 3 16.37 3.23 -26.35
C ILE A 3 15.28 2.73 -25.40
N LYS A 4 14.31 1.97 -25.91
CA LYS A 4 13.25 1.34 -25.10
C LYS A 4 13.58 -0.13 -24.87
N LYS A 5 13.40 -0.61 -23.63
CA LYS A 5 13.51 -2.01 -23.22
C LYS A 5 12.33 -2.34 -22.31
N LEU A 6 11.85 -3.58 -22.36
CA LEU A 6 10.93 -4.09 -21.36
C LEU A 6 11.75 -4.63 -20.19
N VAL A 7 11.39 -4.26 -18.97
CA VAL A 7 12.08 -4.69 -17.75
C VAL A 7 11.05 -5.34 -16.84
N THR A 8 11.27 -6.61 -16.49
CA THR A 8 10.46 -7.38 -15.54
C THR A 8 11.31 -7.65 -14.31
N ILE A 9 10.80 -7.32 -13.13
CA ILE A 9 11.52 -7.47 -11.86
C ILE A 9 10.68 -8.20 -10.81
N THR A 10 11.37 -8.92 -9.93
CA THR A 10 10.83 -9.37 -8.65
C THR A 10 11.46 -8.54 -7.54
N VAL A 11 10.63 -8.00 -6.65
CA VAL A 11 11.08 -7.14 -5.54
C VAL A 11 10.83 -7.86 -4.23
N GLU A 12 11.86 -8.02 -3.42
CA GLU A 12 11.71 -8.34 -2.00
C GLU A 12 11.68 -7.03 -1.21
N SER A 13 10.66 -6.87 -0.36
CA SER A 13 10.55 -5.72 0.51
C SER A 13 9.95 -6.08 1.85
N GLN A 14 10.54 -5.52 2.91
CA GLN A 14 10.00 -5.59 4.25
C GLN A 14 9.39 -4.23 4.60
N LEU A 15 8.10 -4.25 4.92
CA LEU A 15 7.30 -3.07 5.25
C LEU A 15 6.68 -3.26 6.63
N GLU A 16 6.72 -2.20 7.44
CA GLU A 16 5.80 -2.05 8.56
C GLU A 16 4.64 -1.16 8.10
N ILE A 17 3.41 -1.60 8.34
CA ILE A 17 2.19 -0.91 7.95
C ILE A 17 1.29 -0.83 9.18
N GLU A 18 0.72 0.34 9.41
CA GLU A 18 -0.28 0.59 10.44
C GLU A 18 -1.53 1.16 9.76
N LEU A 19 -2.59 0.37 9.77
CA LEU A 19 -3.89 0.73 9.22
C LEU A 19 -4.76 1.47 10.26
N PRO A 20 -5.77 2.24 9.82
CA PRO A 20 -6.82 2.77 10.70
C PRO A 20 -7.45 1.70 11.61
N ASP A 21 -7.86 2.09 12.82
CA ASP A 21 -8.39 1.13 13.82
C ASP A 21 -9.71 0.48 13.38
N GLU A 22 -10.47 1.16 12.52
CA GLU A 22 -11.69 0.65 11.89
C GLU A 22 -11.44 -0.63 11.07
N PHE A 23 -10.20 -0.87 10.62
CA PHE A 23 -9.85 -2.08 9.88
C PHE A 23 -9.40 -3.26 10.76
N GLN A 24 -9.33 -3.10 12.08
CA GLN A 24 -9.01 -4.20 12.99
C GLN A 24 -10.03 -5.34 12.91
N GLN A 25 -11.29 -5.03 12.64
CA GLN A 25 -12.36 -6.01 12.47
C GLN A 25 -13.37 -5.52 11.44
N LEU A 26 -13.22 -5.97 10.20
CA LEU A 26 -14.14 -5.60 9.11
C LEU A 26 -15.49 -6.27 9.30
N SER A 27 -16.56 -5.48 9.24
CA SER A 27 -17.91 -5.99 9.05
C SER A 27 -18.16 -6.37 7.59
N GLU A 28 -19.24 -7.11 7.32
CA GLU A 28 -19.64 -7.42 5.95
C GLU A 28 -19.92 -6.16 5.10
N ASP A 29 -20.41 -5.09 5.72
CA ASP A 29 -20.71 -3.84 5.02
C ASP A 29 -19.44 -3.03 4.73
N ASP A 30 -18.42 -3.12 5.59
CA ASP A 30 -17.09 -2.57 5.30
C ASP A 30 -16.48 -3.27 4.09
N ILE A 31 -16.51 -4.62 4.07
CA ILE A 31 -16.01 -5.41 2.93
C ILE A 31 -16.73 -5.02 1.64
N LYS A 32 -18.07 -4.91 1.65
CA LYS A 32 -18.83 -4.49 0.46
C LYS A 32 -18.42 -3.10 -0.01
N SER A 33 -18.23 -2.16 0.93
CA SER A 33 -17.87 -0.78 0.62
C SER A 33 -16.46 -0.69 0.03
N ILE A 34 -15.50 -1.42 0.61
CA ILE A 34 -14.13 -1.51 0.11
C ILE A 34 -14.09 -2.16 -1.28
N ASN A 35 -14.84 -3.24 -1.48
CA ASN A 35 -14.96 -3.90 -2.78
C ASN A 35 -15.60 -2.98 -3.84
N ALA A 36 -16.54 -2.11 -3.45
CA ALA A 36 -17.11 -1.11 -4.35
C ALA A 36 -16.09 -0.04 -4.77
N CYS A 37 -15.03 0.18 -3.99
CA CYS A 37 -13.87 1.02 -4.35
C CYS A 37 -12.85 0.30 -5.24
N GLY A 38 -13.08 -0.96 -5.62
CA GLY A 38 -12.22 -1.73 -6.54
C GLY A 38 -11.10 -2.54 -5.89
N TYR A 39 -11.08 -2.65 -4.56
CA TYR A 39 -10.15 -3.52 -3.83
C TYR A 39 -10.85 -4.84 -3.53
N GLU A 40 -10.35 -5.98 -4.02
CA GLU A 40 -10.97 -7.29 -3.77
C GLU A 40 -10.51 -7.84 -2.41
N VAL A 41 -11.24 -7.49 -1.35
CA VAL A 41 -10.94 -7.93 0.02
C VAL A 41 -11.94 -8.96 0.53
N THR A 42 -11.43 -9.92 1.29
CA THR A 42 -12.20 -10.91 2.05
C THR A 42 -11.88 -10.88 3.54
N SER A 43 -10.77 -10.23 3.90
CA SER A 43 -10.26 -10.14 5.26
C SER A 43 -9.42 -8.87 5.45
N THR A 44 -9.07 -8.57 6.71
CA THR A 44 -8.13 -7.48 7.03
C THR A 44 -6.74 -7.73 6.42
N ASP A 45 -6.30 -8.99 6.26
CA ASP A 45 -4.98 -9.29 5.69
C ASP A 45 -4.87 -8.84 4.22
N ASP A 46 -5.98 -8.87 3.47
CA ASP A 46 -6.03 -8.38 2.10
C ASP A 46 -5.79 -6.85 2.04
N LEU A 47 -6.24 -6.10 3.06
CA LEU A 47 -5.95 -4.66 3.15
C LEU A 47 -4.46 -4.39 3.33
N TYR A 48 -3.75 -5.21 4.11
CA TYR A 48 -2.30 -5.08 4.25
C TYR A 48 -1.57 -5.35 2.93
N LYS A 49 -2.03 -6.32 2.13
CA LYS A 49 -1.51 -6.55 0.78
C LYS A 49 -1.69 -5.31 -0.11
N TYR A 50 -2.90 -4.76 -0.17
CA TYR A 50 -3.17 -3.58 -1.00
C TYR A 50 -2.45 -2.32 -0.52
N ALA A 51 -2.32 -2.13 0.79
CA ALA A 51 -1.52 -1.06 1.36
C ALA A 51 -0.04 -1.21 0.98
N ALA A 52 0.51 -2.43 1.01
CA ALA A 52 1.87 -2.71 0.56
C ALA A 52 2.08 -2.39 -0.94
N GLU A 53 1.16 -2.85 -1.81
CA GLU A 53 1.19 -2.53 -3.24
C GLU A 53 1.15 -1.02 -3.49
N LEU A 54 0.30 -0.30 -2.75
CA LEU A 54 0.16 1.15 -2.84
C LEU A 54 1.45 1.87 -2.43
N VAL A 55 2.10 1.43 -1.37
CA VAL A 55 3.40 1.95 -0.92
C VAL A 55 4.50 1.70 -1.96
N LEU A 56 4.54 0.50 -2.55
CA LEU A 56 5.53 0.15 -3.58
C LEU A 56 5.31 0.94 -4.87
N ASN A 57 4.06 1.29 -5.19
CA ASN A 57 3.69 2.13 -6.33
C ASN A 57 3.85 3.64 -6.09
N GLY A 58 4.43 4.05 -4.97
CA GLY A 58 4.70 5.46 -4.68
C GLY A 58 3.48 6.25 -4.20
N GLY A 59 2.49 5.59 -3.61
CA GLY A 59 1.30 6.24 -3.04
C GLY A 59 1.55 7.08 -1.78
N GLU A 60 2.81 7.23 -1.37
CA GLU A 60 3.20 8.01 -0.20
C GLU A 60 2.84 9.49 -0.32
N ASN A 61 2.45 10.10 0.79
CA ASN A 61 1.97 11.48 0.89
C ASN A 61 0.71 11.78 0.06
N GLY A 62 0.02 10.74 -0.45
CA GLY A 62 -1.26 10.84 -1.14
C GLY A 62 -2.47 10.60 -0.22
N ASN A 63 -3.64 11.03 -0.68
CA ASN A 63 -4.93 10.65 -0.11
C ASN A 63 -5.58 9.58 -1.00
N TRP A 64 -6.10 8.55 -0.37
CA TRP A 64 -6.68 7.38 -1.02
C TRP A 64 -8.02 7.05 -0.37
N ASP A 65 -8.95 6.51 -1.18
CA ASP A 65 -10.34 6.35 -0.75
C ASP A 65 -10.48 5.48 0.50
N VAL A 66 -9.89 4.29 0.49
CA VAL A 66 -9.96 3.33 1.62
C VAL A 66 -8.88 3.62 2.67
N PHE A 67 -7.67 4.00 2.25
CA PHE A 67 -6.51 4.11 3.14
C PHE A 67 -6.31 5.50 3.77
N GLY A 68 -7.20 6.44 3.45
CA GLY A 68 -7.07 7.84 3.83
C GLY A 68 -5.74 8.44 3.40
N ARG A 69 -5.13 9.25 4.26
CA ARG A 69 -3.81 9.82 3.97
C ARG A 69 -2.72 8.79 4.25
N VAL A 70 -1.86 8.53 3.28
CA VAL A 70 -0.79 7.53 3.39
C VAL A 70 0.54 8.22 3.70
N LEU A 71 1.15 7.92 4.84
CA LEU A 71 2.30 8.65 5.38
C LEU A 71 3.47 7.72 5.68
N ASN A 72 4.68 8.12 5.29
CA ASN A 72 5.91 7.34 5.45
C ASN A 72 6.57 7.49 6.84
N VAL A 73 5.76 7.71 7.88
CA VAL A 73 6.24 7.80 9.27
C VAL A 73 5.44 6.85 10.13
N TRP A 74 6.09 5.83 10.67
CA TRP A 74 5.46 4.86 11.57
C TRP A 74 5.22 5.47 12.97
N LYS A 75 4.18 6.29 13.10
CA LYS A 75 3.69 6.80 14.40
C LYS A 75 2.31 7.48 14.27
N LYS A 76 1.25 6.78 14.64
CA LYS A 76 -0.09 7.37 14.84
C LYS A 76 -0.11 8.33 16.04
N GLY A 77 -1.00 9.33 16.00
CA GLY A 77 -1.12 10.35 17.03
C GLY A 77 -0.26 11.60 16.82
N MET A 78 0.22 11.87 15.60
CA MET A 78 0.80 13.16 15.27
C MET A 78 -0.28 14.26 15.28
N PRO A 79 -0.02 15.43 15.90
CA PRO A 79 -0.96 16.53 15.85
C PRO A 79 -1.19 16.95 14.39
N ASN A 80 -2.47 17.08 13.99
CA ASN A 80 -2.95 17.40 12.64
C ASN A 80 -2.87 16.28 11.59
N VAL A 81 -2.80 15.01 12.01
CA VAL A 81 -2.97 13.86 11.11
C VAL A 81 -4.33 13.21 11.41
N SER A 82 -5.08 12.88 10.37
CA SER A 82 -6.40 12.23 10.50
C SER A 82 -6.26 10.83 11.09
N ASP A 83 -7.20 10.39 11.92
CA ASP A 83 -7.22 9.04 12.50
C ASP A 83 -7.42 7.95 11.43
N ASN A 84 -8.00 8.30 10.29
CA ASN A 84 -8.18 7.43 9.12
C ASN A 84 -6.91 7.39 8.24
N SER A 85 -5.77 7.89 8.70
CA SER A 85 -4.51 7.82 7.95
C SER A 85 -3.86 6.45 8.07
N THR A 86 -3.27 5.98 6.98
CA THR A 86 -2.40 4.80 6.98
C THR A 86 -0.95 5.23 7.12
N PHE A 87 -0.21 4.59 8.02
CA PHE A 87 1.21 4.85 8.23
C PHE A 87 2.02 3.66 7.76
N PHE A 88 3.23 3.93 7.26
CA PHE A 88 4.14 2.87 6.89
C PHE A 88 5.60 3.27 7.07
N SER A 89 6.46 2.28 7.20
CA SER A 89 7.92 2.42 7.18
C SER A 89 8.52 1.30 6.35
N ARG A 90 9.25 1.66 5.29
CA ARG A 90 10.01 0.69 4.50
C ARG A 90 11.31 0.37 5.23
N ARG A 91 11.49 -0.91 5.60
CA ARG A 91 12.69 -1.38 6.30
C ARG A 91 13.77 -1.75 5.30
N GLU A 92 13.44 -2.61 4.35
CA GLU A 92 14.34 -3.08 3.31
C GLU A 92 13.61 -3.17 1.96
N MET A 93 14.35 -2.95 0.88
CA MET A 93 13.85 -3.17 -0.48
C MET A 93 15.01 -3.43 -1.43
N HIS A 94 14.94 -4.53 -2.16
CA HIS A 94 15.92 -4.87 -3.17
C HIS A 94 15.28 -5.69 -4.31
N ILE A 95 15.96 -5.73 -5.44
CA ILE A 95 15.54 -6.50 -6.61
C ILE A 95 16.14 -7.89 -6.49
N GLU A 96 15.28 -8.89 -6.36
CA GLU A 96 15.67 -10.31 -6.30
C GLU A 96 15.97 -10.87 -7.68
N ASP A 97 15.15 -10.51 -8.68
CA ASP A 97 15.33 -10.94 -10.06
C ASP A 97 15.04 -9.81 -11.04
N CYS A 98 15.76 -9.77 -12.16
CA CYS A 98 15.59 -8.76 -13.21
C CYS A 98 15.85 -9.35 -14.59
N LYS A 99 14.84 -9.27 -15.45
CA LYS A 99 14.90 -9.65 -16.87
C LYS A 99 14.74 -8.40 -17.75
N VAL A 100 15.62 -8.24 -18.74
CA VAL A 100 15.61 -7.10 -19.67
C VAL A 100 15.50 -7.59 -21.12
N GLU A 101 14.53 -7.06 -21.87
CA GLU A 101 14.23 -7.47 -23.24
C GLU A 101 14.16 -6.28 -24.19
N SER A 102 14.52 -6.51 -25.46
CA SER A 102 14.33 -5.52 -26.53
C SER A 102 12.85 -5.46 -26.91
N ILE A 103 12.34 -4.25 -27.15
CA ILE A 103 11.00 -4.02 -27.71
C ILE A 103 11.14 -3.72 -29.20
#